data_AF-A0A966VMJ0-F1
#
_entry.id   AF-A0A966VMJ0-F1
#
_cell.length_a   1.000
_cell.length_b   1.000
_cell.length_c   1.000
_cell.angle_alpha   90.00
_cell.angle_beta   90.00
_cell.angle_gamma   90.00
#
_symmetry.space_group_name_H-M   'P 1'
#
loop_
_entity.id
_entity.type
_entity.pdbx_description
1 polymer ?
#
loop_
_entity_poly.entity_id
_entity_poly.type
_entity_poly.pdbx_seq_one_letter_code
_entity_poly.pdbx_strand_id
1 'polypeptide(L)' 'MASVKKLRLYDTASRQVADFEPIVAGQASIYLCGATVQASPHVGHIRSGINFDILRR' A
#
# COMPACT_ATOMS: atom_id res chain seq x y z
N MET A 1 8.03 12.54 25.18
CA MET A 1 8.29 11.86 23.88
C MET A 1 6.97 11.26 23.41
N ALA A 2 6.36 11.82 22.36
CA ALA A 2 5.12 11.28 21.82
C ALA A 2 5.40 9.91 21.17
N SER A 3 4.58 8.91 21.50
CA SER A 3 4.64 7.59 20.89
C SER A 3 4.28 7.71 19.41
N VAL A 4 5.24 7.46 18.52
CA VAL A 4 4.98 7.33 17.09
C VAL A 4 4.28 5.98 16.90
N LYS A 5 3.00 6.00 16.51
CA LYS A 5 2.32 4.76 16.08
C LYS A 5 3.05 4.22 14.86
N LYS A 6 3.59 2.99 14.97
CA LYS A 6 4.10 2.26 13.81
C LYS A 6 2.97 2.02 12.81
N LEU A 7 3.28 2.15 11.52
CA LEU A 7 2.38 1.74 10.45
C LEU A 7 2.17 0.23 10.55
N ARG A 8 0.91 -0.22 10.50
CA ARG A 8 0.57 -1.63 10.52
C ARG A 8 -0.21 -1.98 9.27
N LEU A 9 0.25 -3.00 8.56
CA LEU A 9 -0.33 -3.44 7.29
C LEU A 9 -0.81 -4.88 7.39
N TYR A 10 -1.88 -5.22 6.67
CA TYR A 10 -2.29 -6.61 6.50
C TYR A 10 -1.37 -7.28 5.47
N ASP A 11 -0.57 -8.23 5.92
CA ASP A 11 0.25 -9.06 5.06
C ASP A 11 -0.58 -10.26 4.59
N THR A 12 -0.81 -10.33 3.28
CA THR A 12 -1.63 -11.39 2.68
C THR A 12 -0.92 -12.75 2.68
N ALA A 13 0.42 -12.78 2.69
CA ALA A 13 1.18 -14.03 2.69
C ALA A 13 1.07 -14.75 4.05
N SER A 14 1.17 -14.01 5.15
CA SER A 14 1.00 -14.54 6.51
C SER A 14 -0.45 -14.49 7.03
N ARG A 15 -1.33 -13.74 6.36
CA ARG A 15 -2.73 -13.46 6.73
C ARG A 15 -2.87 -12.77 8.09
N GLN A 16 -1.93 -11.91 8.45
CA GLN A 16 -1.90 -11.21 9.73
C GLN A 16 -1.67 -9.70 9.55
N VAL A 17 -2.04 -8.92 10.57
CA VAL A 17 -1.69 -7.50 10.64
C VAL A 17 -0.34 -7.37 11.32
N ALA A 18 0.67 -7.00 10.56
CA ALA A 18 2.06 -6.87 11.01
C ALA A 18 2.50 -5.41 11.04
N ASP A 19 3.52 -5.13 11.86
CA ASP A 19 4.21 -3.84 11.83
C ASP A 19 5.01 -3.73 10.53
N PHE A 20 4.93 -2.57 9.86
CA PHE A 20 5.76 -2.28 8.70
C PHE A 20 7.16 -1.89 9.18
N GLU A 21 8.15 -2.71 8.81
CA GLU A 21 9.57 -2.44 9.04
C GLU A 21 10.25 -2.25 7.68
N PRO A 22 10.81 -1.06 7.38
CA PRO A 22 11.44 -0.81 6.08
C PRO A 22 12.76 -1.57 5.96
N ILE A 23 13.06 -2.04 4.75
CA ILE A 23 14.34 -2.71 4.45
C ILE A 23 15.52 -1.73 4.61
N VAL A 24 15.34 -0.48 4.20
CA VAL A 24 16.32 0.62 4.37
C VAL A 24 15.70 1.69 5.26
N ALA A 25 16.38 2.05 6.35
CA ALA A 25 15.88 3.02 7.30
C ALA A 25 15.49 4.34 6.63
N GLY A 26 14.27 4.81 6.90
CA GLY A 26 13.73 6.05 6.32
C GLY A 26 13.29 5.95 4.85
N GLN A 27 13.33 4.76 4.24
CA GLN A 27 12.91 4.55 2.86
C GLN A 27 11.86 3.44 2.76
N ALA A 28 10.84 3.67 1.93
CA ALA A 28 9.85 2.67 1.57
C ALA A 28 9.73 2.61 0.05
N SER A 29 9.63 1.39 -0.48
CA SER A 29 9.36 1.12 -1.89
C SER A 29 8.04 0.37 -2.02
N ILE A 30 7.17 0.81 -2.92
CA ILE A 30 5.87 0.18 -3.19
C ILE A 30 5.80 -0.15 -4.68
N TYR A 31 5.36 -1.37 -4.99
CA TYR A 31 4.98 -1.76 -6.33
C TYR A 31 3.48 -2.05 -6.37
N LEU A 32 2.81 -1.51 -7.39
CA LEU A 32 1.40 -1.75 -7.67
C LEU A 32 1.28 -2.19 -9.13
N CYS A 33 0.62 -3.33 -9.36
CA CYS A 33 0.24 -3.72 -10.71
C CYS A 33 -0.66 -2.64 -11.35
N GLY A 34 -0.30 -2.19 -12.54
CA GLY A 34 -1.10 -1.23 -13.31
C GLY A 34 -2.32 -1.87 -13.97
N ALA A 35 -3.15 -1.03 -14.60
CA ALA A 35 -4.25 -1.49 -15.43
C ALA A 35 -3.73 -2.00 -16.79
N THR A 36 -4.34 -3.07 -17.30
CA THR A 36 -4.17 -3.46 -18.71
C THR A 36 -4.95 -2.47 -19.58
N VAL A 37 -4.27 -1.81 -20.53
CA VAL A 37 -4.81 -0.71 -21.34
C VAL A 37 -5.66 -1.20 -22.52
N GLN A 38 -6.66 -2.03 -22.25
CA GLN A 38 -7.54 -2.61 -23.28
C GLN A 38 -8.82 -1.80 -23.52
N ALA A 39 -9.29 -1.07 -22.51
CA ALA A 39 -10.51 -0.27 -22.56
C ALA A 39 -10.51 0.79 -21.44
N SER A 40 -11.54 1.63 -21.42
CA SER A 40 -11.77 2.62 -20.36
C SER A 40 -11.87 1.95 -18.98
N PRO A 41 -11.28 2.53 -17.92
CA PRO A 41 -11.28 1.94 -16.59
C PRO A 41 -12.67 2.02 -15.93
N HIS A 42 -13.11 0.92 -15.32
CA HIS A 42 -14.27 0.90 -14.43
C HIS A 42 -13.92 1.32 -12.98
N VAL A 43 -14.93 1.55 -12.15
CA VAL A 43 -14.79 1.98 -10.74
C VAL A 43 -13.85 1.13 -9.88
N GLY A 44 -13.77 -0.19 -10.14
CA GLY A 44 -12.82 -1.07 -9.46
C GLY A 44 -11.34 -0.68 -9.63
N HIS A 45 -10.94 -0.23 -10.82
CA HIS A 45 -9.57 0.27 -11.06
C HIS A 45 -9.31 1.54 -10.26
N ILE A 46 -10.30 2.44 -10.21
CA ILE A 46 -10.18 3.71 -9.49
C ILE A 46 -10.08 3.48 -7.98
N ARG A 47 -10.86 2.55 -7.43
CA ARG A 47 -10.77 2.16 -6.02
C ARG A 47 -9.37 1.67 -5.65
N SER A 48 -8.76 0.83 -6.49
CA SER A 48 -7.38 0.40 -6.28
C SER A 48 -6.43 1.60 -6.30
N GLY A 49 -6.53 2.45 -7.32
CA GLY A 49 -5.71 3.67 -7.43
C GLY A 49 -5.80 4.57 -6.21
N ILE A 50 -7.01 4.83 -5.70
CA ILE A 50 -7.22 5.67 -4.51
C ILE A 50 -6.62 5.04 -3.25
N ASN A 51 -6.78 3.73 -3.04
CA ASN A 51 -6.25 3.06 -1.85
C ASN A 51 -4.72 3.18 -1.77
N PHE A 52 -4.02 2.99 -2.89
CA PHE A 52 -2.56 3.09 -2.92
C PHE A 52 -2.05 4.53 -2.96
N ASP A 53 -2.84 5.48 -3.48
CA ASP A 53 -2.57 6.91 -3.31
C ASP A 53 -2.64 7.32 -1.83
N ILE A 54 -3.67 6.87 -1.11
CA ILE A 54 -3.79 7.09 0.35
C ILE A 54 -2.62 6.44 1.10
N LEU A 55 -2.21 5.22 0.74
CA LEU A 55 -1.08 4.55 1.39
C LEU A 55 0.25 5.31 1.24
N ARG A 56 0.45 6.00 0.12
CA ARG A 56 1.69 6.75 -0.16
C ARG A 56 1.77 8.11 0.53
N ARG A 57 0.62 8.74 0.81
CA ARG A 57 0.53 10.10 1.39
C ARG A 57 0.92 10.12 2.86
#